data_AF-A0A0B7BSQ2-F1
#
_entry.id   AF-A0A0B7BSQ2-F1
#
_cell.length_a   1.000
_cell.length_b   1.000
_cell.length_c   1.000
_cell.angle_alpha   90.00
_cell.angle_beta   90.00
_cell.angle_gamma   90.00
#
_symmetry.space_group_name_H-M   'P 1'
#
loop_
_entity.id
_entity.type
_entity.pdbx_description
1 polymer ?
#
loop_
_entity_poly.entity_id
_entity_poly.type
_entity_poly.pdbx_seq_one_letter_code
_entity_poly.pdbx_strand_id
1 'polypeptide(L)' 'MWKSTAISTKTKLKIFNSNVKSELLFGSETWRVTKLNTNKIQTFVNGCLQWILRLDLVTNTNLWVRTEQEPMMTQ' A
#
# COMPACT_ATOMS: atom_id res chain seq x y z
N MET A 1 -10.14 -0.93 13.15
CA MET A 1 -9.97 -1.79 11.96
C MET A 1 -8.53 -2.28 11.78
N TRP A 2 -7.56 -1.45 11.40
CA TRP A 2 -6.20 -1.89 11.05
C TRP A 2 -5.39 -2.45 12.23
N LYS A 3 -5.54 -1.86 13.43
CA LYS A 3 -4.93 -2.37 14.67
C LYS A 3 -5.63 -3.59 15.27
N SER A 4 -6.81 -4.00 14.79
CA SER A 4 -7.56 -5.12 15.39
C SER A 4 -6.88 -6.47 15.12
N THR A 5 -6.73 -7.33 16.11
CA THR A 5 -6.25 -8.71 15.93
C THR A 5 -7.35 -9.67 15.46
N ALA A 6 -8.62 -9.27 15.55
CA ALA A 6 -9.76 -10.10 15.16
C ALA A 6 -9.84 -10.36 13.65
N ILE A 7 -9.21 -9.51 12.84
CA ILE A 7 -9.20 -9.63 11.38
C ILE A 7 -7.80 -10.07 10.95
N SER A 8 -7.73 -11.16 10.17
CA SER A 8 -6.46 -11.67 9.66
C SER A 8 -5.75 -10.64 8.77
N THR A 9 -4.42 -10.66 8.77
CA THR A 9 -3.59 -9.82 7.88
C THR A 9 -3.96 -10.02 6.41
N LYS A 10 -4.27 -11.25 5.99
CA LYS A 10 -4.68 -11.58 4.62
C LYS A 10 -6.00 -10.90 4.24
N THR A 11 -6.98 -10.89 5.15
CA THR A 11 -8.27 -10.22 4.93
C THR A 11 -8.09 -8.69 4.87
N LYS A 12 -7.25 -8.12 5.75
CA LYS A 12 -6.91 -6.69 5.73
C LYS A 12 -6.22 -6.29 4.42
N LEU A 13 -5.26 -7.08 3.94
CA LEU A 13 -4.59 -6.83 2.66
C LEU A 13 -5.56 -6.88 1.48
N LYS A 14 -6.52 -7.83 1.47
CA LYS A 14 -7.58 -7.86 0.46
C LYS A 14 -8.41 -6.57 0.46
N ILE A 15 -8.86 -6.13 1.64
CA ILE A 15 -9.65 -4.89 1.78
C ILE A 15 -8.84 -3.66 1.33
N PHE A 16 -7.55 -3.61 1.67
CA PHE A 16 -6.66 -2.55 1.24
C PHE A 16 -6.50 -2.53 -0.28
N ASN A 17 -6.25 -3.69 -0.90
CA ASN A 17 -6.07 -3.80 -2.35
C ASN A 17 -7.35 -3.46 -3.12
N SER A 18 -8.52 -3.88 -2.65
CA SER A 18 -9.78 -3.61 -3.37
C SER A 18 -10.27 -2.17 -3.23
N ASN A 19 -10.12 -1.56 -2.04
CA ASN A 19 -10.70 -0.23 -1.80
C ASN A 19 -9.67 0.89 -1.89
N VAL A 20 -8.53 0.74 -1.19
CA VAL A 20 -7.55 1.83 -1.07
C VAL A 20 -6.64 1.88 -2.29
N LYS A 21 -6.11 0.73 -2.73
CA LYS A 21 -5.24 0.65 -3.90
C LYS A 21 -5.97 1.03 -5.19
N SER A 22 -7.23 0.59 -5.33
CA SER A 22 -8.07 0.94 -6.48
C SER A 22 -8.35 2.44 -6.55
N GLU A 23 -8.73 3.07 -5.43
CA GLU A 23 -9.03 4.51 -5.40
C GLU A 23 -7.78 5.35 -5.69
N LEU A 24 -6.63 4.96 -5.13
CA LEU A 24 -5.35 5.64 -5.41
C LEU A 24 -4.95 5.54 -6.88
N LEU A 25 -5.14 4.37 -7.50
CA LEU A 25 -4.85 4.15 -8.91
C LEU A 25 -5.79 4.98 -9.78
N PHE A 26 -7.10 4.90 -9.54
CA PHE A 26 -8.10 5.64 -10.30
C PHE A 26 -7.91 7.15 -10.20
N GLY A 27 -7.64 7.66 -8.99
CA GLY A 27 -7.29 9.06 -8.76
C GLY A 27 -5.99 9.44 -9.48
N SER A 28 -5.01 8.53 -9.56
CA SER A 28 -3.75 8.78 -10.26
C SER A 28 -3.84 8.73 -11.79
N GLU A 29 -4.80 7.99 -12.34
CA GLU A 29 -5.11 7.97 -13.77
C GLU A 29 -5.90 9.21 -14.18
N THR A 30 -6.81 9.67 -13.32
CA THR A 30 -7.67 10.83 -13.58
C THR A 30 -6.93 12.14 -13.35
N TRP A 31 -6.00 12.19 -12.40
CA TRP A 31 -5.17 13.36 -12.15
C TRP A 31 -3.86 13.28 -12.95
N ARG A 32 -3.35 14.39 -13.52
CA ARG A 32 -1.98 14.42 -14.09
C ARG A 32 -0.96 14.28 -12.96
N VAL A 33 -0.68 13.05 -12.54
CA VAL A 33 0.28 12.73 -11.48
C VAL A 33 1.70 12.92 -12.00
N THR A 34 2.42 13.90 -11.47
CA THR A 34 3.85 14.09 -11.71
C THR A 34 4.68 13.12 -10.87
N LYS A 35 5.95 12.87 -11.25
CA LYS A 35 6.87 11.96 -10.53
C LYS A 35 6.94 12.21 -9.01
N LEU A 36 6.77 13.47 -8.58
CA LEU A 36 6.71 13.85 -7.17
C LEU A 36 5.44 13.32 -6.46
N ASN A 37 4.30 13.32 -7.14
CA ASN A 37 3.05 12.82 -6.62
C ASN A 37 3.06 11.28 -6.54
N THR A 38 3.68 10.60 -7.50
CA THR A 38 3.88 9.14 -7.47
C THR A 38 4.68 8.70 -6.25
N ASN A 39 5.79 9.39 -5.95
CA ASN A 39 6.60 9.09 -4.75
C ASN A 39 5.81 9.27 -3.45
N LYS A 40 4.92 10.28 -3.40
CA LYS A 40 4.03 10.50 -2.24
C LYS A 40 2.99 9.38 -2.10
N ILE A 41 2.37 8.96 -3.20
CA ILE A 41 1.43 7.83 -3.21
C ILE A 41 2.13 6.54 -2.77
N GLN A 42 3.33 6.27 -3.29
CA GLN A 42 4.11 5.09 -2.91
C GLN A 42 4.48 5.11 -1.41
N THR A 43 4.89 6.26 -0.87
CA THR A 43 5.22 6.42 0.55
C THR A 43 3.98 6.19 1.43
N PHE A 44 2.83 6.70 1.02
CA PHE A 44 1.55 6.48 1.71
C PHE A 44 1.19 4.99 1.73
N VAL A 45 1.26 4.32 0.58
CA VAL A 45 0.98 2.88 0.47
C VAL A 45 1.92 2.05 1.34
N ASN A 46 3.22 2.35 1.33
CA ASN A 46 4.19 1.65 2.17
C ASN A 46 3.88 1.83 3.66
N GLY A 47 3.49 3.05 4.09
CA GLY A 47 3.06 3.31 5.47
C GLY A 47 1.82 2.49 5.85
N CYS A 48 0.81 2.41 4.98
CA CYS A 48 -0.37 1.58 5.21
C CYS A 48 -0.01 0.10 5.36
N LEU A 49 0.88 -0.43 4.52
CA LEU A 49 1.30 -1.82 4.58
C LEU A 49 2.09 -2.13 5.86
N GLN A 50 2.95 -1.22 6.32
CA GLN A 50 3.65 -1.36 7.61
C GLN A 50 2.65 -1.47 8.77
N TRP A 51 1.62 -0.64 8.76
CA TRP A 51 0.55 -0.67 9.76
C TRP A 51 -0.28 -1.95 9.72
N ILE A 52 -0.55 -2.49 8.52
CA ILE A 52 -1.27 -3.76 8.33
C ILE A 52 -0.44 -4.94 8.85
N LEU A 53 0.87 -4.91 8.60
CA LEU A 53 1.80 -5.97 8.97
C LEU A 53 2.30 -5.86 10.41
N ARG A 54 2.09 -4.72 11.09
CA ARG A 54 2.69 -4.41 12.41
C ARG A 54 4.22 -4.64 12.42
N LEU A 55 4.87 -4.38 11.30
CA LEU A 55 6.32 -4.54 11.15
C LEU A 55 6.95 -3.16 11.23
N ASP A 56 7.44 -2.80 12.42
CA ASP A 56 8.01 -1.48 12.70
C ASP A 56 9.38 -1.24 12.03
N LEU A 57 10.03 -2.26 11.47
CA LEU A 57 11.39 -2.13 10.93
C LEU A 57 11.69 -3.10 9.80
N VAL A 58 10.93 -3.01 8.71
CA VAL A 58 11.22 -3.78 7.51
C VAL A 58 11.43 -2.82 6.34
N THR A 59 12.62 -2.89 5.74
CA THR A 59 12.97 -2.19 4.49
C THR A 59 11.86 -2.42 3.45
N ASN A 60 11.51 -1.38 2.69
CA ASN A 60 10.39 -1.41 1.73
C ASN A 60 10.41 -2.64 0.81
N THR A 61 11.61 -3.11 0.43
CA THR A 61 11.83 -4.32 -0.36
C THR A 61 11.32 -5.60 0.32
N ASN A 62 11.64 -5.81 1.59
CA ASN A 62 11.21 -7.01 2.33
C ASN A 62 9.72 -6.96 2.71
N LEU A 63 9.14 -5.75 2.75
CA LEU A 63 7.70 -5.56 2.93
C LEU A 63 6.92 -6.03 1.70
N TRP A 64 7.37 -5.67 0.49
CA TRP A 64 6.76 -6.11 -0.77
C TRP A 64 6.76 -7.63 -0.92
N VAL A 65 7.86 -8.30 -0.59
CA VAL A 65 7.97 -9.77 -0.62
C VAL A 65 6.95 -10.44 0.31
N ARG A 66 6.70 -9.88 1.50
CA ARG A 66 5.72 -10.43 2.46
C ARG A 66 4.27 -10.16 2.10
N THR A 67 4.00 -9.08 1.35
CA THR A 67 2.65 -8.69 0.95
C THR A 67 2.28 -9.13 -0.47
N GLU A 68 3.23 -9.73 -1.20
CA GLU A 68 3.11 -10.04 -2.62
C GLU A 68 2.63 -8.81 -3.42
N GLN A 69 3.20 -7.63 -3.12
CA GLN A 69 2.82 -6.36 -3.75
C GLN A 69 3.95 -5.84 -4.64
N GLU A 70 3.60 -5.32 -5.82
CA GLU A 70 4.52 -4.60 -6.69
C GLU A 70 4.48 -3.08 -6.43
N PRO A 71 5.61 -2.35 -6.62
CA PRO A 71 5.63 -0.90 -6.60
C PRO A 71 4.67 -0.33 -7.64
N MET A 72 3.98 0.76 -7.29
CA MET A 72 2.81 1.21 -8.04
C MET A 72 3.14 1.75 -9.44
N MET A 73 4.40 2.12 -9.73
CA MET A 73 4.83 2.48 -11.08
C MET A 73 6.34 2.31 -11.24
N THR A 74 6.73 1.52 -12.24
CA THR A 74 8.02 1.62 -12.93
C THR A 74 7.70 2.19 -14.31
N GLN A 75 7.83 3.50 -14.47
CA GLN A 75 7.91 4.16 -15.79
C GLN A 75 9.26 4.84 -15.89
#